data_AF-A0A7D5M382-F1
#
_entry.id   AF-A0A7D5M382-F1
#
_cell.length_a   1.000
_cell.length_b   1.000
_cell.length_c   1.000
_cell.angle_alpha   90.00
_cell.angle_beta   90.00
_cell.angle_gamma   90.00
#
_symmetry.space_group_name_H-M   'P 1'
#
loop_
_entity.id
_entity.type
_entity.pdbx_description
1 polymer ?
#
loop_
_entity_poly.entity_id
_entity_poly.type
_entity_poly.pdbx_seq_one_letter_code
_entity_poly.pdbx_strand_id
1 'polypeptide(L)'
;MVLTEKDLDEILAYLDNSMKNLAKDALENLEIDGEFQGVEDFIQSQFDIRLENLLVAKKSSIHHLESGMKNKVIQRKQSILDNIQN
;
A
#
# COMPACT_ATOMS: atom_id res chain seq x y z
N MET A 1 -1.17 -22.74 -1.23
CA MET A 1 -2.03 -22.25 -2.33
C MET A 1 -1.26 -21.15 -3.00
N VAL A 2 -1.08 -21.22 -4.32
CA VAL A 2 -0.40 -20.14 -5.05
C VAL A 2 -1.37 -18.97 -5.12
N LEU A 3 -0.93 -17.78 -4.72
CA LEU A 3 -1.72 -16.56 -4.81
C LEU A 3 -2.00 -16.30 -6.30
N THR A 4 -3.26 -16.15 -6.68
CA THR A 4 -3.60 -15.83 -8.07
C THR A 4 -3.56 -14.31 -8.32
N GLU A 5 -3.52 -13.89 -9.59
CA GLU A 5 -3.62 -12.46 -9.92
C GLU A 5 -4.92 -11.85 -9.40
N LYS A 6 -6.02 -12.60 -9.44
CA LYS A 6 -7.31 -12.17 -8.91
C LYS A 6 -7.25 -11.95 -7.40
N ASP A 7 -6.65 -12.89 -6.65
CA ASP A 7 -6.48 -12.73 -5.20
C ASP A 7 -5.66 -11.47 -4.88
N LEU A 8 -4.60 -11.20 -5.65
CA LEU A 8 -3.80 -10.00 -5.48
C LEU A 8 -4.60 -8.73 -5.81
N ASP A 9 -5.39 -8.73 -6.88
CA ASP A 9 -6.21 -7.58 -7.25
C ASP A 9 -7.25 -7.24 -6.16
N GLU A 10 -7.86 -8.26 -5.54
CA GLU A 10 -8.77 -8.06 -4.41
C GLU A 10 -8.04 -7.50 -3.18
N ILE A 11 -6.85 -8.02 -2.86
CA ILE A 11 -5.99 -7.51 -1.78
C ILE A 11 -5.62 -6.05 -2.03
N LEU A 12 -5.18 -5.71 -3.24
CA LEU A 12 -4.76 -4.36 -3.60
C LEU A 12 -5.94 -3.38 -3.59
N ALA A 13 -7.12 -3.79 -4.06
CA ALA A 13 -8.32 -2.95 -3.98
C ALA A 13 -8.72 -2.64 -2.53
N TYR A 14 -8.62 -3.63 -1.64
CA TYR A 14 -8.84 -3.41 -0.21
C TYR A 14 -7.78 -2.48 0.39
N LEU A 15 -6.50 -2.73 0.09
CA LEU A 15 -5.39 -1.93 0.58
C LEU A 15 -5.51 -0.47 0.14
N ASP A 16 -5.82 -0.20 -1.13
CA ASP A 16 -5.99 1.14 -1.66
C ASP A 16 -7.03 1.95 -0.89
N ASN A 17 -8.20 1.35 -0.61
CA ASN A 17 -9.25 2.01 0.18
C ASN A 17 -8.78 2.29 1.61
N SER A 18 -8.08 1.33 2.22
CA SER A 18 -7.50 1.52 3.55
C SER A 18 -6.45 2.63 3.58
N MET A 19 -5.63 2.75 2.53
CA MET A 19 -4.56 3.75 2.44
C MET A 19 -5.10 5.14 2.14
N LYS A 20 -6.16 5.27 1.33
CA LYS A 20 -6.82 6.56 1.09
C LYS A 20 -7.36 7.18 2.37
N ASN A 21 -8.02 6.38 3.21
CA ASN A 21 -8.51 6.87 4.50
C ASN A 21 -7.34 7.29 5.41
N LEU A 22 -6.28 6.48 5.47
CA LEU A 22 -5.11 6.79 6.27
C LEU A 22 -4.39 8.06 5.81
N ALA A 23 -4.24 8.25 4.50
CA ALA A 23 -3.63 9.44 3.92
C ALA A 23 -4.41 10.71 4.24
N LYS A 24 -5.74 10.65 4.11
CA LYS A 24 -6.62 11.76 4.50
C LYS A 24 -6.48 12.09 5.99
N ASP A 25 -6.56 11.07 6.85
CA ASP A 25 -6.45 11.26 8.30
C ASP A 25 -5.07 11.81 8.69
N ALA A 26 -4.00 11.39 8.00
CA ALA A 26 -2.65 11.86 8.20
C ALA A 26 -2.48 13.34 7.83
N LEU A 27 -2.98 13.76 6.67
CA LEU A 27 -2.93 15.16 6.23
C LEU A 27 -3.76 16.09 7.13
N GLU A 28 -4.89 15.61 7.64
CA GLU A 28 -5.81 16.42 8.46
C GLU A 28 -5.37 16.49 9.93
N ASN A 29 -4.72 15.46 10.47
CA ASN A 29 -4.57 15.31 11.93
C ASN A 29 -3.17 15.00 12.43
N LEU A 30 -2.21 14.59 11.59
CA LEU A 30 -0.87 14.30 12.07
C LEU A 30 0.02 15.54 11.96
N GLU A 31 0.45 16.08 13.10
CA GLU A 31 1.55 17.04 13.19
C GLU A 31 2.88 16.31 12.89
N ILE A 32 3.11 15.95 11.62
CA ILE A 32 4.34 15.29 11.20
C ILE A 32 5.40 16.36 10.87
N ASP A 33 6.55 16.27 11.53
CA ASP A 33 7.73 17.10 11.23
C ASP A 33 8.11 16.99 9.75
N GLY A 34 8.27 18.13 9.06
CA GLY A 34 8.52 18.15 7.61
C GLY A 34 7.28 17.87 6.77
N GLU A 35 6.10 18.25 7.28
CA GLU A 35 4.73 18.25 6.75
C GLU A 35 4.48 17.24 5.63
N PHE A 36 4.94 17.51 4.41
CA PHE A 36 4.65 16.67 3.26
C PHE A 36 5.54 15.43 3.13
N GLN A 37 6.86 15.57 3.27
CA GLN A 37 7.79 14.43 3.12
C GLN A 37 7.57 13.40 4.25
N GLY A 38 7.29 13.88 5.46
CA GLY A 38 6.98 13.00 6.59
C GLY A 38 5.70 12.19 6.40
N VAL A 39 4.65 12.81 5.81
CA VAL A 39 3.41 12.10 5.44
C VAL A 39 3.68 11.09 4.34
N GLU A 40 4.47 11.43 3.33
CA GLU A 40 4.83 10.51 2.25
C GLU A 40 5.54 9.26 2.79
N ASP A 41 6.61 9.44 3.58
CA ASP A 41 7.39 8.35 4.17
C ASP A 41 6.53 7.47 5.09
N PHE A 42 5.64 8.09 5.87
CA PHE A 42 4.68 7.39 6.70
C PHE A 42 3.74 6.51 5.86
N ILE A 43 3.13 7.06 4.81
CA ILE A 43 2.21 6.32 3.95
C ILE A 43 2.91 5.19 3.21
N GLN A 44 4.14 5.40 2.73
CA GLN A 44 4.94 4.35 2.10
C GLN A 44 5.17 3.17 3.05
N SER A 45 5.59 3.45 4.29
CA SER A 45 5.80 2.43 5.33
C SER A 45 4.51 1.67 5.65
N GLN A 46 3.40 2.40 5.79
CA GLN A 46 2.10 1.81 6.11
C GLN A 46 1.55 0.93 4.99
N PHE A 47 1.78 1.31 3.73
CA PHE A 47 1.44 0.46 2.58
C PHE A 47 2.16 -0.89 2.66
N ASP A 48 3.48 -0.87 2.86
CA ASP A 48 4.31 -2.09 2.86
C ASP A 48 3.92 -3.04 4.00
N ILE A 49 3.76 -2.50 5.22
CA ILE A 49 3.35 -3.27 6.41
C ILE A 49 1.98 -3.93 6.19
N ARG A 50 1.00 -3.17 5.69
CA ARG A 50 -0.36 -3.67 5.49
C ARG A 50 -0.43 -4.70 4.38
N LEU A 51 0.30 -4.49 3.28
CA LEU A 51 0.38 -5.47 2.20
C LEU A 51 0.96 -6.79 2.69
N GLU A 52 2.09 -6.76 3.40
CA GLU A 52 2.71 -7.97 3.91
C GLU A 52 1.77 -8.73 4.85
N ASN A 53 1.07 -8.02 5.76
CA ASN A 53 0.07 -8.63 6.63
C ASN A 53 -1.07 -9.32 5.85
N LEU A 54 -1.57 -8.69 4.78
CA LEU A 54 -2.62 -9.26 3.93
C LEU A 54 -2.12 -10.50 3.17
N LEU A 55 -0.88 -10.47 2.68
CA LEU A 55 -0.25 -11.61 2.01
C LEU A 55 0.00 -12.77 2.97
N VAL A 56 0.48 -12.50 4.19
CA VAL A 56 0.70 -13.51 5.23
C VAL A 56 -0.61 -14.20 5.62
N ALA A 57 -1.72 -13.46 5.70
CA ALA A 57 -3.05 -14.04 5.94
C ALA A 57 -3.48 -15.04 4.84
N LYS A 58 -2.94 -14.88 3.62
CA LYS A 58 -3.12 -15.81 2.50
C LYS A 58 -2.02 -16.87 2.40
N LYS A 59 -1.16 -17.01 3.43
CA LYS A 59 0.03 -17.87 3.46
C LYS A 59 1.01 -17.56 2.32
N SER A 60 1.13 -16.28 1.97
CA SER A 60 2.03 -15.74 0.94
C SER A 60 2.92 -14.64 1.52
N SER A 61 3.78 -14.06 0.69
CA SER A 61 4.64 -12.90 1.01
C SER A 61 4.95 -12.16 -0.30
N ILE A 62 5.46 -10.93 -0.21
CA ILE A 62 5.90 -10.17 -1.39
C ILE A 62 6.92 -10.96 -2.24
N HIS A 63 7.77 -11.77 -1.60
CA HIS A 63 8.81 -12.53 -2.28
C HIS A 63 8.23 -13.67 -3.13
N HIS A 64 7.09 -14.24 -2.71
CA HIS A 64 6.39 -15.31 -3.42
C HIS A 64 5.61 -14.82 -4.65
N LEU A 65 5.43 -13.50 -4.80
CA LEU A 65 4.74 -12.95 -5.97
C LEU A 65 5.58 -13.09 -7.25
N GLU A 66 4.90 -13.34 -8.36
CA GLU A 66 5.52 -13.30 -9.69
C GLU A 66 5.94 -11.87 -10.07
N SER A 67 6.81 -11.75 -11.07
CA SER A 67 7.34 -10.43 -11.49
C SER A 67 6.23 -9.46 -11.92
N GLY A 68 5.23 -9.93 -12.66
CA GLY A 68 4.07 -9.11 -13.07
C GLY A 68 3.26 -8.60 -11.88
N MET A 69 3.04 -9.45 -10.89
CA MET A 69 2.38 -9.10 -9.63
C MET A 69 3.17 -8.07 -8.81
N LYS A 70 4.49 -8.24 -8.72
CA LYS A 70 5.38 -7.28 -8.05
C LYS A 70 5.32 -5.90 -8.71
N ASN A 71 5.34 -5.86 -10.04
CA ASN A 71 5.19 -4.61 -10.79
C ASN A 71 3.85 -3.94 -10.51
N LYS A 72 2.76 -4.72 -10.43
CA LYS A 72 1.43 -4.19 -10.09
C LYS A 72 1.40 -3.58 -8.68
N VAL A 73 2.03 -4.23 -7.70
CA VAL A 73 2.21 -3.68 -6.34
C VAL A 73 2.94 -2.33 -6.37
N ILE A 74 4.06 -2.26 -7.08
CA ILE A 74 4.87 -1.02 -7.20
C ILE A 74 4.03 0.11 -7.81
N GLN A 75 3.29 -0.18 -8.89
CA GLN A 75 2.43 0.81 -9.55
C GLN A 75 1.31 1.30 -8.62
N ARG A 76 0.69 0.42 -7.83
CA ARG A 76 -0.35 0.81 -6.86
C ARG A 76 0.21 1.68 -5.75
N LYS A 77 1.38 1.32 -5.20
CA LYS A 77 2.06 2.13 -4.19
C LYS A 77 2.33 3.53 -4.72
N GLN A 78 2.90 3.65 -5.92
CA GLN A 78 3.16 4.95 -6.55
C GLN A 78 1.88 5.77 -6.74
N SER A 79 0.81 5.14 -7.25
CA SER A 79 -0.47 5.85 -7.46
C SER A 79 -1.06 6.40 -6.16
N ILE A 80 -0.88 5.73 -5.01
CA ILE A 80 -1.33 6.27 -3.71
C ILE A 80 -0.54 7.52 -3.34
N LEU A 81 0.78 7.51 -3.52
CA LEU A 81 1.63 8.66 -3.21
C LEU A 81 1.32 9.84 -4.12
N ASP A 82 1.14 9.61 -5.42
CA ASP A 82 0.78 10.65 -6.39
C ASP A 82 -0.55 11.33 -6.03
N ASN A 83 -1.50 10.59 -5.44
CA ASN A 83 -2.78 11.13 -4.98
C ASN A 83 -2.67 11.95 -3.68
N ILE A 84 -1.54 11.88 -2.97
CA ILE A 84 -1.29 12.71 -1.79
C ILE A 84 -0.65 14.03 -2.22
N GLN A 85 0.15 14.02 -3.29
CA GLN A 85 0.83 15.23 -3.80
C GLN A 85 -0.09 16.17 -4.60
N ASN A 86 -1.27 15.70 -5.03
CA ASN A 86 -2.26 16.47 -5.81
C ASN A 86 -3.51 16.79 -4.99
#